data_AF-A0A843EE65-F1
#
_entry.id   AF-A0A843EE65-F1
#
_cell.length_a   1.000
_cell.length_b   1.000
_cell.length_c   1.000
_cell.angle_alpha   90.00
_cell.angle_beta   90.00
_cell.angle_gamma   90.00
#
_symmetry.space_group_name_H-M   'P 1'
#
loop_
_entity.id
_entity.type
_entity.pdbx_description
1 polymer ?
#
loop_
_entity_poly.entity_id
_entity_poly.type
_entity_poly.pdbx_seq_one_letter_code
_entity_poly.pdbx_strand_id
1 'polypeptide(L)' 'MGDAKPTAEYGKANPATPNASKANACPKCGAKIDPGDNFCTNCGQKIQ' A
#
# COMPACT_ATOMS: atom_id res chain seq x y z
N MET A 1 -11.79 -38.10 20.20
CA MET A 1 -12.71 -36.99 19.87
C MET A 1 -11.98 -35.72 20.27
N GLY A 2 -11.12 -35.26 19.39
CA GLY A 2 -10.02 -34.33 19.70
C GLY A 2 -9.41 -33.90 18.38
N ASP A 3 -10.29 -33.38 17.52
CA ASP A 3 -10.01 -33.16 16.12
C ASP A 3 -9.52 -31.72 15.96
N ALA A 4 -8.21 -31.62 15.77
CA ALA A 4 -7.49 -30.39 15.53
C ALA A 4 -8.02 -29.66 14.29
N LYS A 5 -8.39 -28.39 14.46
CA LYS A 5 -8.71 -27.46 13.37
C LYS A 5 -7.41 -26.89 12.80
N PRO A 6 -6.99 -27.22 11.55
CA PRO A 6 -5.91 -26.47 10.94
C PRO A 6 -6.28 -25.00 10.72
N THR A 7 -5.26 -24.18 10.99
CA THR A 7 -5.20 -22.73 10.91
C THR A 7 -5.28 -22.23 9.46
N ALA A 8 -5.78 -21.01 9.30
CA ALA A 8 -6.10 -20.34 8.05
C ALA A 8 -4.95 -20.28 7.01
N GLU A 9 -5.25 -20.59 5.76
CA GLU A 9 -4.46 -20.20 4.58
C GLU A 9 -4.81 -18.77 4.15
N TYR A 10 -4.64 -17.79 5.05
CA TYR A 10 -4.52 -16.40 4.61
C TYR A 10 -3.06 -16.17 4.23
N GLY A 11 -2.76 -16.18 2.93
CA GLY A 11 -1.39 -16.06 2.45
C GLY A 11 -1.24 -15.83 0.95
N LYS A 12 -2.12 -15.02 0.34
CA LYS A 12 -1.84 -14.48 -0.99
C LYS A 12 -1.13 -13.13 -0.82
N ALA A 13 0.19 -13.18 -0.61
CA ALA A 13 1.03 -12.00 -0.72
C ALA A 13 2.28 -12.34 -1.55
N ASN A 14 2.27 -11.91 -2.80
CA ASN A 14 3.50 -11.70 -3.58
C ASN A 14 3.17 -10.84 -4.83
N PRO A 15 4.07 -9.98 -5.33
CA PRO A 15 5.39 -9.62 -4.83
C PRO A 15 5.59 -8.12 -4.58
N ALA A 16 6.44 -7.82 -3.60
CA ALA A 16 7.22 -6.60 -3.63
C ALA A 16 8.18 -6.68 -4.82
N THR A 17 7.93 -5.89 -5.86
CA THR A 17 8.96 -5.51 -6.83
C THR A 17 9.27 -4.02 -6.65
N PRO A 18 10.49 -3.68 -6.21
CA PRO A 18 10.90 -2.32 -5.93
C PRO A 18 11.25 -1.61 -7.24
N ASN A 19 10.25 -1.05 -7.94
CA ASN A 19 10.55 -0.02 -8.93
C ASN A 19 10.66 1.31 -8.20
N ALA A 20 11.87 1.58 -7.74
CA ALA A 20 12.23 2.75 -7.00
C ALA A 20 11.99 4.03 -7.82
N SER A 21 11.56 5.03 -7.08
CA SER A 21 12.07 6.39 -7.23
C SER A 21 11.57 7.18 -8.43
N LYS A 22 10.32 7.58 -8.31
CA LYS A 22 10.12 9.01 -8.02
C LYS A 22 9.01 9.15 -7.00
N ALA A 23 9.40 9.04 -5.73
CA ALA A 23 8.50 9.22 -4.60
C ALA A 23 8.02 10.68 -4.59
N ASN A 24 6.84 10.91 -5.16
CA ASN A 24 6.10 12.14 -4.96
C ASN A 24 5.50 11.99 -3.56
N ALA A 25 6.20 12.46 -2.53
CA ALA A 25 5.65 12.44 -1.18
C ALA A 25 4.61 13.54 -1.05
N CYS A 26 3.54 13.27 -0.31
CA CYS A 26 2.49 14.25 -0.10
C CYS A 26 3.04 15.43 0.70
N PRO A 27 2.93 16.68 0.22
CA PRO A 27 3.43 17.83 0.97
C PRO A 27 2.63 18.10 2.25
N LYS A 28 1.44 17.52 2.39
CA LYS A 28 0.59 17.68 3.58
C LYS A 28 0.85 16.63 4.66
N CYS A 29 0.91 15.35 4.29
CA CYS A 29 1.03 14.25 5.26
C CYS A 29 2.31 13.43 5.13
N GLY A 30 3.11 13.62 4.07
CA GLY A 30 4.32 12.85 3.81
C GLY A 30 4.08 11.43 3.27
N ALA A 31 2.83 11.03 3.02
CA ALA A 31 2.52 9.74 2.43
C ALA A 31 3.11 9.62 1.01
N LYS A 32 3.52 8.42 0.62
CA LYS A 32 3.97 8.17 -0.76
C LYS A 32 2.79 8.30 -1.71
N ILE A 33 3.01 8.98 -2.82
CA ILE A 33 2.03 9.14 -3.89
C ILE A 33 2.66 8.68 -5.19
N ASP A 34 1.85 8.01 -6.00
CA ASP A 34 2.21 7.54 -7.31
C ASP A 34 2.18 8.66 -8.35
N PRO A 35 3.10 8.63 -9.34
CA PRO A 35 3.08 9.56 -10.46
C PRO A 35 1.83 9.33 -11.32
N GLY A 36 0.84 10.20 -11.19
CA GLY A 36 -0.46 10.11 -11.87
C GLY A 36 -1.65 10.40 -10.95
N ASP A 37 -1.44 10.37 -9.63
CA ASP A 37 -2.46 10.74 -8.67
C ASP A 37 -2.73 12.25 -8.66
N ASN A 38 -4.00 12.61 -8.81
CA ASN A 38 -4.47 14.00 -8.72
C ASN A 38 -4.59 14.46 -7.26
N PHE A 39 -4.82 13.50 -6.36
CA PHE A 39 -5.07 13.69 -4.94
C PHE A 39 -4.37 12.61 -4.13
N CYS A 40 -3.94 12.93 -2.92
CA CYS A 40 -3.32 11.99 -2.00
C CYS A 40 -4.38 11.01 -1.51
N THR A 41 -4.23 9.74 -1.84
CA THR A 41 -5.11 8.65 -1.39
C THR A 41 -5.09 8.44 0.13
N ASN A 42 -4.10 9.00 0.83
CA ASN A 42 -3.98 8.90 2.28
C ASN A 42 -4.71 10.02 3.05
N CYS A 43 -4.64 11.27 2.58
CA CYS A 43 -5.19 12.43 3.30
C CYS A 43 -6.17 13.31 2.48
N GLY A 44 -6.38 13.00 1.20
CA GLY A 44 -7.25 13.75 0.29
C GLY A 44 -6.68 15.06 -0.25
N GLN A 45 -5.40 15.38 0.03
CA GLN A 45 -4.77 16.60 -0.46
C GLN A 45 -4.60 16.57 -1.98
N LYS A 46 -5.00 17.65 -2.68
CA LYS A 46 -4.70 17.81 -4.11
C LYS A 46 -3.21 18.07 -4.34
N ILE A 47 -2.62 17.40 -5.32
CA ILE A 47 -1.16 17.33 -5.57
C ILE A 47 -0.77 17.59 -7.03
N GLN A 48 -1.71 17.42 -7.95
CA GLN A 48 -1.59 17.81 -9.35
C GLN A 48 -1.94 19.29 -9.55
#